data_AF-A8TQG5-F1
#
_entry.id   AF-A8TQG5-F1
#
_cell.length_a   1.000
_cell.length_b   1.000
_cell.length_c   1.000
_cell.angle_alpha   90.00
_cell.angle_beta   90.00
_cell.angle_gamma   90.00
#
_symmetry.space_group_name_H-M   'P 1'
#
loop_
_entity.id
_entity.type
_entity.pdbx_description
1 polymer ?
#
loop_
_entity_poly.entity_id
_entity_poly.type
_entity_poly.pdbx_seq_one_letter_code
_entity_poly.pdbx_strand_id
1 'polypeptide(L)'
;MIGSAISDTPSVMFLSVDMVRSKQLKTAYIRRQESWLPLFRDLFETFPLILVGKVALRFAEEMQVPQYRVWKTLGDEIIFSTLERGDKARALLLGAFHDAVSEFDGRNQEMGGYGVKGCAWNVVLGGMNETIAIPEMASADGAEYEDVIGPDVDFGFVLAKHGRDGQTIVDADLARVVDRCDAEVDLCAIVHNSFDTPFRLEALARTFRLASRRGA
;
A
#
# COMPACT_ATOMS: atom_id res chain seq x y z
N MET A 1 22.04 6.62 -28.80
CA MET A 1 20.66 6.11 -28.67
C MET A 1 20.73 4.76 -28.00
N ILE A 2 20.49 4.71 -26.69
CA ILE A 2 20.25 3.46 -25.97
C ILE A 2 18.81 3.58 -25.52
N GLY A 3 17.91 2.94 -26.26
CA GLY A 3 16.52 2.81 -25.86
C GLY A 3 16.47 1.97 -24.60
N SER A 4 16.08 2.58 -23.49
CA SER A 4 15.71 1.87 -22.27
C SER A 4 14.45 1.08 -22.58
N ALA A 5 14.58 -0.21 -22.85
CA ALA A 5 13.44 -1.11 -22.86
C ALA A 5 12.81 -1.10 -21.46
N ILE A 6 11.71 -0.39 -21.31
CA ILE A 6 10.79 -0.58 -20.19
C ILE A 6 10.45 -2.06 -20.22
N SER A 7 10.77 -2.82 -19.18
CA SER A 7 10.39 -4.24 -19.14
C SER A 7 8.87 -4.30 -19.15
N ASP A 8 8.29 -4.82 -20.23
CA ASP A 8 6.84 -5.02 -20.41
C ASP A 8 6.28 -6.16 -19.53
N THR A 9 7.04 -6.53 -18.50
CA THR A 9 6.72 -7.62 -17.60
C THR A 9 5.54 -7.21 -16.74
N PRO A 10 4.44 -7.99 -16.74
CA PRO A 10 3.26 -7.68 -15.96
C PRO A 10 3.65 -7.53 -14.48
N SER A 11 3.15 -6.48 -13.83
CA SER A 11 3.35 -6.28 -12.40
C SER A 11 2.05 -5.90 -11.72
N VAL A 12 1.94 -6.26 -10.45
CA VAL A 12 0.86 -5.87 -9.55
C VAL A 12 1.44 -4.89 -8.55
N MET A 13 0.77 -3.76 -8.33
CA MET A 13 1.06 -2.87 -7.21
C MET A 13 0.05 -3.16 -6.10
N PHE A 14 0.54 -3.45 -4.91
CA PHE A 14 -0.25 -3.64 -3.71
C PHE A 14 -0.19 -2.40 -2.83
N LEU A 15 -1.33 -2.08 -2.21
CA LEU A 15 -1.51 -1.01 -1.22
C LEU A 15 -2.17 -1.62 0.01
N SER A 16 -1.46 -1.69 1.12
CA SER A 16 -1.92 -2.26 2.38
C SER A 16 -2.12 -1.17 3.41
N VAL A 17 -3.29 -1.13 4.04
CA VAL A 17 -3.55 -0.35 5.25
C VAL A 17 -3.81 -1.30 6.42
N ASP A 18 -3.10 -1.10 7.53
CA ASP A 18 -3.13 -1.97 8.72
C ASP A 18 -3.32 -1.13 9.99
N MET A 19 -4.10 -1.65 10.95
CA MET A 19 -4.24 -1.01 12.26
C MET A 19 -2.99 -1.21 13.10
N VAL A 20 -2.44 -0.12 13.62
CA VAL A 20 -1.28 -0.20 14.50
C VAL A 20 -1.69 -0.73 15.87
N ARG A 21 -0.93 -1.72 16.36
CA ARG A 21 -1.09 -2.31 17.72
C ARG A 21 -2.50 -2.85 17.98
N SER A 22 -3.17 -3.37 16.96
CA SER A 22 -4.53 -3.90 17.07
C SER A 22 -4.71 -4.97 18.15
N LYS A 23 -3.71 -5.82 18.38
CA LYS A 23 -3.74 -6.86 19.43
C LYS A 23 -3.80 -6.23 20.82
N GLN A 24 -2.98 -5.21 21.07
CA GLN A 24 -2.98 -4.47 22.32
C GLN A 24 -4.32 -3.74 22.51
N LEU A 25 -4.84 -3.13 21.43
CA LEU A 25 -6.13 -2.46 21.42
C LEU A 25 -7.27 -3.42 21.76
N LYS A 26 -7.40 -4.54 21.05
CA LYS A 26 -8.41 -5.60 21.33
C LYS A 26 -8.34 -6.06 22.78
N THR A 27 -7.13 -6.28 23.29
CA THR A 27 -6.92 -6.70 24.69
C THR A 27 -7.42 -5.64 25.68
N ALA A 28 -7.16 -4.35 25.41
CA ALA A 28 -7.64 -3.26 26.25
C ALA A 28 -9.17 -3.16 26.27
N TYR A 29 -9.83 -3.27 25.10
CA TYR A 29 -11.29 -3.28 24.97
C TYR A 29 -11.93 -4.48 25.69
N ILE A 30 -11.39 -5.69 25.51
CA ILE A 30 -11.87 -6.89 26.20
C ILE A 30 -11.78 -6.72 27.72
N ARG A 31 -10.68 -6.15 28.23
CA ARG A 31 -10.51 -5.88 29.67
C ARG A 31 -11.52 -4.86 30.21
N ARG A 32 -11.93 -3.90 29.38
CA ARG A 32 -12.96 -2.90 29.70
C ARG A 32 -14.39 -3.40 29.49
N GLN A 33 -14.56 -4.63 28.98
CA GLN A 33 -15.85 -5.18 28.55
C GLN A 33 -16.54 -4.33 27.46
N GLU A 34 -15.74 -3.66 26.64
CA GLU A 34 -16.18 -2.82 25.52
C GLU A 34 -16.00 -3.55 24.18
N SER A 35 -16.81 -3.20 23.19
CA SER A 35 -16.69 -3.75 21.84
C SER A 35 -15.64 -3.00 21.02
N TRP A 36 -14.64 -3.71 20.51
CA TRP A 36 -13.66 -3.19 19.56
C TRP A 36 -14.17 -3.20 18.10
N LEU A 37 -15.29 -3.88 17.83
CA LEU A 37 -15.84 -4.04 16.47
C LEU A 37 -16.12 -2.72 15.74
N PRO A 38 -16.62 -1.64 16.38
CA PRO A 38 -16.87 -0.38 15.69
C PRO A 38 -15.61 0.20 15.03
N LEU A 39 -14.45 0.06 15.68
CA LEU A 39 -13.17 0.53 15.15
C LEU A 39 -12.78 -0.25 13.88
N PHE A 40 -12.97 -1.57 13.92
CA PHE A 40 -12.68 -2.42 12.77
C PHE A 40 -13.62 -2.13 11.62
N ARG A 41 -14.92 -2.00 11.89
CA ARG A 41 -15.90 -1.63 10.86
C ARG A 41 -15.57 -0.29 10.22
N ASP A 42 -15.18 0.69 11.01
CA ASP A 42 -14.81 2.00 10.48
C ASP A 42 -13.57 1.94 9.57
N LEU A 43 -12.60 1.06 9.81
CA LEU A 43 -11.54 0.79 8.84
C LEU A 43 -12.12 0.21 7.53
N PHE A 44 -12.94 -0.84 7.60
CA PHE A 44 -13.45 -1.53 6.40
C PHE A 44 -14.52 -0.75 5.63
N GLU A 45 -15.26 0.14 6.29
CA GLU A 45 -16.35 0.91 5.69
C GLU A 45 -15.90 2.31 5.28
N THR A 46 -15.06 2.99 6.08
CA THR A 46 -14.73 4.40 5.86
C THR A 46 -13.42 4.60 5.11
N PHE A 47 -12.37 3.79 5.37
CA PHE A 47 -11.09 3.96 4.67
C PHE A 47 -11.20 3.83 3.15
N PRO A 48 -11.91 2.81 2.58
CA PRO A 48 -12.08 2.73 1.13
C PRO A 48 -12.76 3.96 0.53
N LEU A 49 -13.71 4.59 1.24
CA LEU A 49 -14.39 5.80 0.78
C LEU A 49 -13.45 7.01 0.75
N ILE A 50 -12.61 7.16 1.79
CA ILE A 50 -11.57 8.20 1.82
C ILE A 50 -10.59 7.98 0.67
N LEU A 51 -10.14 6.75 0.45
CA LEU A 51 -9.24 6.41 -0.65
C LEU A 51 -9.84 6.78 -2.01
N VAL A 52 -11.11 6.45 -2.26
CA VAL A 52 -11.82 6.85 -3.48
C VAL A 52 -11.82 8.38 -3.65
N GLY A 53 -12.09 9.12 -2.58
CA GLY A 53 -12.04 10.59 -2.60
C GLY A 53 -10.65 11.13 -2.92
N LYS A 54 -9.60 10.58 -2.31
CA LYS A 54 -8.21 10.99 -2.58
C LYS A 54 -7.77 10.64 -4.00
N VAL A 55 -8.19 9.50 -4.53
CA VAL A 55 -7.93 9.13 -5.92
C VAL A 55 -8.63 10.14 -6.85
N ALA A 56 -9.90 10.46 -6.61
CA ALA A 56 -10.61 11.44 -7.42
C ALA A 56 -9.94 12.81 -7.42
N LEU A 57 -9.40 13.26 -6.28
CA LEU A 57 -8.68 14.53 -6.17
C LEU A 57 -7.34 14.50 -6.93
N ARG A 58 -6.52 13.46 -6.76
CA ARG A 58 -5.22 13.38 -7.43
C ARG A 58 -5.31 13.16 -8.94
N PHE A 59 -6.39 12.55 -9.41
CA PHE A 59 -6.63 12.31 -10.83
C PHE A 59 -7.58 13.34 -11.48
N ALA A 60 -7.84 14.48 -10.82
CA ALA A 60 -8.81 15.47 -11.32
C ALA A 60 -8.49 16.02 -12.72
N GLU A 61 -7.20 16.07 -13.09
CA GLU A 61 -6.71 16.54 -14.39
C GLU A 61 -6.36 15.40 -15.35
N GLU A 62 -6.51 14.14 -14.92
CA GLU A 62 -6.15 12.97 -15.70
C GLU A 62 -7.33 12.45 -16.52
N MET A 63 -7.06 12.00 -17.74
CA MET A 63 -8.08 11.45 -18.64
C MET A 63 -8.59 10.07 -18.20
N GLN A 64 -7.79 9.34 -17.41
CA GLN A 64 -8.10 7.99 -16.97
C GLN A 64 -7.70 7.81 -15.51
N VAL A 65 -8.63 7.22 -14.74
CA VAL A 65 -8.39 6.80 -13.35
C VAL A 65 -8.05 5.30 -13.37
N PRO A 66 -6.93 4.88 -12.76
CA PRO A 66 -6.55 3.47 -12.74
C PRO A 66 -7.58 2.65 -11.97
N GLN A 67 -7.86 1.45 -12.45
CA GLN A 67 -8.66 0.50 -11.69
C GLN A 67 -7.81 -0.10 -10.57
N TYR A 68 -8.35 -0.07 -9.35
CA TYR A 68 -7.84 -0.81 -8.22
C TYR A 68 -9.01 -1.49 -7.50
N ARG A 69 -8.74 -2.61 -6.84
CA ARG A 69 -9.75 -3.39 -6.11
C ARG A 69 -9.20 -3.85 -4.78
N VAL A 70 -10.07 -4.19 -3.84
CA VAL A 70 -9.66 -4.97 -2.66
C VAL A 70 -9.22 -6.34 -3.17
N TRP A 71 -7.96 -6.69 -2.90
CA TRP A 71 -7.44 -8.03 -3.16
C TRP A 71 -7.88 -8.98 -2.05
N LYS A 72 -7.57 -8.63 -0.79
CA LYS A 72 -8.01 -9.39 0.38
C LYS A 72 -7.96 -8.54 1.65
N THR A 73 -8.51 -9.11 2.70
CA THR A 73 -8.41 -8.59 4.06
C THR A 73 -7.69 -9.61 4.95
N LEU A 74 -6.87 -9.14 5.87
CA LEU A 74 -6.10 -9.98 6.79
C LEU A 74 -6.31 -9.51 8.22
N GLY A 75 -7.42 -9.91 8.83
CA GLY A 75 -7.76 -9.53 10.20
C GLY A 75 -8.09 -8.03 10.34
N ASP A 76 -7.08 -7.22 10.63
CA ASP A 76 -7.11 -5.75 10.80
C ASP A 76 -6.50 -4.98 9.61
N GLU A 77 -6.22 -5.68 8.52
CA GLU A 77 -5.57 -5.11 7.34
C GLU A 77 -6.48 -5.22 6.10
N ILE A 78 -6.47 -4.18 5.27
CA ILE A 78 -7.05 -4.18 3.91
C ILE A 78 -5.92 -4.08 2.92
N ILE A 79 -5.89 -4.97 1.92
CA ILE A 79 -4.92 -4.90 0.83
C ILE A 79 -5.66 -4.68 -0.47
N PHE A 80 -5.34 -3.58 -1.13
CA PHE A 80 -5.78 -3.26 -2.47
C PHE A 80 -4.72 -3.68 -3.49
N SER A 81 -5.15 -3.94 -4.72
CA SER A 81 -4.25 -4.22 -5.84
C SER A 81 -4.67 -3.49 -7.11
N THR A 82 -3.69 -3.17 -7.93
CA THR A 82 -3.87 -2.64 -9.29
C THR A 82 -2.86 -3.27 -10.26
N LEU A 83 -3.27 -3.42 -11.51
CA LEU A 83 -2.42 -3.83 -12.64
C LEU A 83 -1.89 -2.62 -13.42
N GLU A 84 -2.08 -1.40 -12.92
CA GLU A 84 -1.63 -0.17 -13.56
C GLU A 84 -0.11 -0.21 -13.83
N ARG A 85 0.26 0.13 -15.07
CA ARG A 85 1.64 0.07 -15.56
C ARG A 85 2.26 1.45 -15.72
N GLY A 86 1.46 2.50 -15.86
CA GLY A 86 1.92 3.86 -16.04
C GLY A 86 2.56 4.40 -14.77
N ASP A 87 3.84 4.78 -14.84
CA ASP A 87 4.59 5.36 -13.72
C ASP A 87 3.84 6.52 -13.07
N LYS A 88 3.34 7.47 -13.88
CA LYS A 88 2.57 8.63 -13.38
C LYS A 88 1.32 8.20 -12.62
N ALA A 89 0.52 7.29 -13.20
CA ALA A 89 -0.70 6.80 -12.57
C ALA A 89 -0.40 6.04 -11.26
N ARG A 90 0.66 5.23 -11.22
CA ARG A 90 1.10 4.56 -9.99
C ARG A 90 1.55 5.55 -8.93
N ALA A 91 2.30 6.58 -9.31
CA ALA A 91 2.74 7.64 -8.40
C ALA A 91 1.55 8.42 -7.83
N LEU A 92 0.59 8.83 -8.68
CA LEU A 92 -0.64 9.50 -8.26
C LEU A 92 -1.48 8.62 -7.33
N LEU A 93 -1.64 7.34 -7.65
CA LEU A 93 -2.38 6.39 -6.83
C LEU A 93 -1.69 6.16 -5.48
N LEU A 94 -0.37 6.04 -5.46
CA LEU A 94 0.41 5.93 -4.22
C LEU A 94 0.27 7.19 -3.37
N GLY A 95 0.25 8.37 -3.98
CA GLY A 95 -0.01 9.63 -3.29
C GLY A 95 -1.41 9.69 -2.69
N ALA A 96 -2.43 9.32 -3.46
CA ALA A 96 -3.80 9.27 -2.98
C ALA A 96 -3.94 8.29 -1.81
N PHE A 97 -3.26 7.15 -1.90
CA PHE A 97 -3.19 6.18 -0.82
C PHE A 97 -2.52 6.74 0.43
N HIS A 98 -1.38 7.41 0.29
CA HIS A 98 -0.71 8.07 1.41
C HIS A 98 -1.57 9.16 2.06
N ASP A 99 -2.24 10.00 1.27
CA ASP A 99 -3.14 11.02 1.79
C ASP A 99 -4.31 10.39 2.55
N ALA A 100 -4.83 9.25 2.08
CA ALA A 100 -5.91 8.52 2.74
C ALA A 100 -5.46 7.92 4.08
N VAL A 101 -4.25 7.34 4.13
CA VAL A 101 -3.63 6.85 5.38
C VAL A 101 -3.46 8.00 6.37
N SER A 102 -2.89 9.11 5.93
CA SER A 102 -2.62 10.28 6.78
C SER A 102 -3.90 10.91 7.32
N GLU A 103 -4.93 11.06 6.46
CA GLU A 103 -6.23 11.60 6.87
C GLU A 103 -6.96 10.67 7.84
N PHE A 104 -7.01 9.37 7.52
CA PHE A 104 -7.68 8.39 8.37
C PHE A 104 -7.00 8.29 9.75
N ASP A 105 -5.67 8.26 9.78
CA ASP A 105 -4.90 8.27 11.02
C ASP A 105 -5.16 9.54 11.83
N GLY A 106 -5.03 10.72 11.20
CA GLY A 106 -5.28 12.01 11.86
C GLY A 106 -6.68 12.10 12.48
N ARG A 107 -7.71 11.72 11.72
CA ARG A 107 -9.10 11.64 12.21
C ARG A 107 -9.22 10.72 13.42
N ASN A 108 -8.57 9.56 13.38
CA ASN A 108 -8.66 8.60 14.48
C ASN A 108 -7.92 9.08 15.73
N GLN A 109 -6.76 9.73 15.58
CA GLN A 109 -6.02 10.32 16.71
C GLN A 109 -6.85 11.39 17.42
N GLU A 110 -7.56 12.24 16.67
CA GLU A 110 -8.46 13.27 17.23
C GLU A 110 -9.63 12.68 18.02
N MET A 111 -10.12 11.50 17.61
CA MET A 111 -11.19 10.78 18.29
C MET A 111 -10.71 9.95 19.49
N GLY A 112 -9.45 10.12 19.92
CA GLY A 112 -8.83 9.34 21.00
C GLY A 112 -8.56 7.88 20.62
N GLY A 113 -8.52 7.61 19.31
CA GLY A 113 -8.53 6.30 18.69
C GLY A 113 -7.15 5.72 18.38
N TYR A 114 -7.17 4.67 17.57
CA TYR A 114 -6.03 3.87 17.15
C TYR A 114 -5.38 4.44 15.88
N GLY A 115 -4.09 4.18 15.71
CA GLY A 115 -3.38 4.55 14.49
C GLY A 115 -3.55 3.53 13.37
N VAL A 116 -3.34 3.98 12.13
CA VAL A 116 -3.18 3.12 10.95
C VAL A 116 -1.85 3.40 10.28
N LYS A 117 -1.31 2.40 9.58
CA LYS A 117 -0.10 2.52 8.77
C LYS A 117 -0.38 2.02 7.36
N GLY A 118 0.28 2.63 6.39
CA GLY A 118 0.27 2.21 4.99
C GLY A 118 1.53 1.41 4.63
N CYS A 119 1.41 0.52 3.66
CA CYS A 119 2.52 -0.16 3.00
C CYS A 119 2.20 -0.29 1.50
N ALA A 120 3.17 -0.08 0.63
CA ALA A 120 3.01 -0.35 -0.80
C ALA A 120 4.21 -1.07 -1.39
N TRP A 121 3.96 -2.03 -2.26
CA TRP A 121 5.02 -2.77 -2.95
C TRP A 121 4.55 -3.30 -4.31
N ASN A 122 5.52 -3.66 -5.12
CA ASN A 122 5.37 -4.21 -6.45
C ASN A 122 5.68 -5.69 -6.44
N VAL A 123 4.92 -6.43 -7.24
CA VAL A 123 5.15 -7.84 -7.51
C VAL A 123 5.27 -8.00 -9.02
N VAL A 124 6.42 -8.50 -9.49
CA VAL A 124 6.66 -8.73 -10.91
C VAL A 124 6.24 -10.16 -11.26
N LEU A 125 5.25 -10.30 -12.12
CA LEU A 125 4.67 -11.58 -12.54
C LEU A 125 5.47 -12.21 -13.69
N GLY A 126 5.30 -13.52 -13.89
CA GLY A 126 5.96 -14.26 -14.98
C GLY A 126 7.39 -14.69 -14.67
N GLY A 127 7.71 -14.84 -13.39
CA GLY A 127 9.01 -15.29 -12.89
C GLY A 127 8.84 -16.07 -11.59
N MET A 128 9.43 -15.59 -10.51
CA MET A 128 9.29 -16.21 -9.18
C MET A 128 7.93 -15.94 -8.52
N ASN A 129 7.15 -15.00 -9.07
CA ASN A 129 5.79 -14.72 -8.65
C ASN A 129 4.80 -15.13 -9.73
N GLU A 130 3.67 -15.65 -9.30
CA GLU A 130 2.64 -16.24 -10.16
C GLU A 130 1.24 -15.89 -9.63
N THR A 131 0.28 -15.86 -10.54
CA THR A 131 -1.15 -15.81 -10.22
C THR A 131 -1.69 -17.24 -10.16
N ILE A 132 -2.37 -17.59 -9.08
CA ILE A 132 -3.04 -18.88 -8.93
C ILE A 132 -4.55 -18.69 -8.85
N ALA A 133 -5.31 -19.56 -9.52
CA ALA A 133 -6.75 -19.63 -9.33
C ALA A 133 -7.07 -20.47 -8.09
N ILE A 134 -8.02 -20.01 -7.26
CA ILE A 134 -8.57 -20.77 -6.14
C ILE A 134 -10.05 -21.01 -6.44
N PRO A 135 -10.40 -22.14 -7.07
CA PRO A 135 -11.76 -22.40 -7.56
C PRO A 135 -12.84 -22.29 -6.49
N GLU A 136 -12.54 -22.68 -5.26
CA GLU A 136 -13.46 -22.65 -4.12
C GLU A 136 -13.83 -21.23 -3.67
N MET A 137 -13.06 -20.23 -4.10
CA MET A 137 -13.28 -18.81 -3.79
C MET A 137 -13.89 -18.04 -4.97
N ALA A 138 -14.21 -18.72 -6.08
CA ALA A 138 -14.87 -18.09 -7.22
C ALA A 138 -16.15 -17.36 -6.79
N SER A 139 -16.37 -16.18 -7.34
CA SER A 139 -17.54 -15.37 -7.02
C SER A 139 -18.81 -15.99 -7.62
N ALA A 140 -19.97 -15.59 -7.09
CA ALA A 140 -21.27 -16.12 -7.51
C ALA A 140 -21.62 -15.87 -8.99
N ASP A 141 -20.92 -14.93 -9.64
CA ASP A 141 -20.99 -14.64 -11.08
C ASP A 141 -20.06 -15.53 -11.94
N GLY A 142 -19.34 -16.46 -11.32
CA GLY A 142 -18.46 -17.41 -11.99
C GLY A 142 -17.08 -16.86 -12.32
N ALA A 143 -16.71 -15.66 -11.86
CA ALA A 143 -15.34 -15.19 -11.99
C ALA A 143 -14.41 -15.96 -11.05
N GLU A 144 -13.32 -16.50 -11.58
CA GLU A 144 -12.31 -17.19 -10.78
C GLU A 144 -11.65 -16.20 -9.81
N TYR A 145 -11.54 -16.61 -8.55
CA TYR A 145 -10.71 -15.87 -7.60
C TYR A 145 -9.24 -16.15 -7.92
N GLU A 146 -8.52 -15.08 -8.26
CA GLU A 146 -7.09 -15.11 -8.51
C GLU A 146 -6.33 -14.56 -7.30
N ASP A 147 -5.41 -15.37 -6.79
CA ASP A 147 -4.44 -14.97 -5.78
C ASP A 147 -3.07 -14.76 -6.40
N VAL A 148 -2.22 -13.95 -5.75
CA VAL A 148 -0.83 -13.74 -6.17
C VAL A 148 0.07 -14.34 -5.10
N ILE A 149 0.98 -15.22 -5.52
CA ILE A 149 1.96 -15.87 -4.66
C ILE A 149 3.38 -15.60 -5.18
N GLY A 150 4.35 -15.63 -4.27
CA GLY A 150 5.76 -15.51 -4.62
C GLY A 150 6.56 -14.68 -3.61
N PRO A 151 7.89 -14.66 -3.76
CA PRO A 151 8.78 -14.01 -2.81
C PRO A 151 8.56 -12.50 -2.69
N ASP A 152 8.07 -11.82 -3.75
CA ASP A 152 7.79 -10.38 -3.67
C ASP A 152 6.53 -10.10 -2.84
N VAL A 153 5.56 -11.03 -2.86
CA VAL A 153 4.37 -10.98 -1.99
C VAL A 153 4.79 -11.14 -0.54
N ASP A 154 5.63 -12.14 -0.24
CA ASP A 154 6.17 -12.37 1.10
C ASP A 154 6.99 -11.17 1.59
N PHE A 155 7.80 -10.57 0.71
CA PHE A 155 8.55 -9.35 0.99
C PHE A 155 7.61 -8.20 1.38
N GLY A 156 6.50 -8.00 0.66
CA GLY A 156 5.50 -7.00 1.00
C GLY A 156 4.91 -7.17 2.40
N PHE A 157 4.60 -8.41 2.79
CA PHE A 157 4.14 -8.72 4.16
C PHE A 157 5.20 -8.49 5.23
N VAL A 158 6.48 -8.69 4.91
CA VAL A 158 7.59 -8.33 5.80
C VAL A 158 7.72 -6.81 5.90
N LEU A 159 7.69 -6.11 4.76
CA LEU A 159 7.77 -4.65 4.66
C LEU A 159 6.69 -3.96 5.50
N ALA A 160 5.43 -4.42 5.42
CA ALA A 160 4.29 -3.85 6.13
C ALA A 160 4.47 -3.85 7.67
N LYS A 161 5.29 -4.76 8.23
CA LYS A 161 5.58 -4.80 9.67
C LYS A 161 6.42 -3.62 10.15
N HIS A 162 7.08 -2.91 9.24
CA HIS A 162 7.96 -1.78 9.56
C HIS A 162 7.29 -0.41 9.43
N GLY A 163 6.02 -0.35 9.02
CA GLY A 163 5.24 0.88 8.97
C GLY A 163 4.94 1.48 10.35
N ARG A 164 4.62 2.78 10.36
CA ARG A 164 4.27 3.58 11.55
C ARG A 164 2.95 4.30 11.34
N ASP A 165 2.34 4.71 12.44
CA ASP A 165 1.10 5.51 12.50
C ASP A 165 1.17 6.70 11.52
N GLY A 166 0.16 6.84 10.68
CA GLY A 166 0.02 7.90 9.69
C GLY A 166 1.03 7.86 8.54
N GLN A 167 1.90 6.86 8.46
CA GLN A 167 2.95 6.78 7.44
C GLN A 167 2.71 5.65 6.46
N THR A 168 3.20 5.84 5.24
CA THR A 168 3.24 4.80 4.21
C THR A 168 4.69 4.35 4.03
N ILE A 169 4.99 3.06 4.18
CA ILE A 169 6.26 2.47 3.79
C ILE A 169 6.18 1.94 2.35
N VAL A 170 7.23 2.08 1.55
CA VAL A 170 7.23 1.63 0.15
C VAL A 170 8.48 0.84 -0.20
N ASP A 171 8.39 -0.04 -1.20
CA ASP A 171 9.57 -0.69 -1.77
C ASP A 171 10.43 0.28 -2.61
N ALA A 172 11.63 -0.17 -2.95
CA ALA A 172 12.60 0.65 -3.67
C ALA A 172 12.18 0.96 -5.12
N ASP A 173 11.38 0.13 -5.76
CA ASP A 173 10.97 0.33 -7.15
C ASP A 173 9.84 1.37 -7.23
N LEU A 174 8.86 1.32 -6.32
CA LEU A 174 7.86 2.37 -6.14
C LEU A 174 8.49 3.70 -5.73
N ALA A 175 9.48 3.68 -4.84
CA ALA A 175 10.22 4.89 -4.49
C ALA A 175 10.86 5.54 -5.73
N ARG A 176 11.43 4.75 -6.65
CA ARG A 176 11.97 5.26 -7.91
C ARG A 176 10.89 5.75 -8.88
N VAL A 177 9.71 5.14 -8.88
CA VAL A 177 8.56 5.63 -9.69
C VAL A 177 8.17 7.02 -9.23
N VAL A 178 8.05 7.22 -7.91
CA VAL A 178 7.77 8.54 -7.33
C VAL A 178 8.87 9.55 -7.67
N ASP A 179 10.15 9.18 -7.49
CA ASP A 179 11.29 10.06 -7.80
C ASP A 179 11.33 10.51 -9.27
N ARG A 180 10.94 9.64 -10.21
CA ARG A 180 10.83 10.00 -11.64
C ARG A 180 9.67 10.96 -11.93
N CYS A 181 8.65 10.96 -11.08
CA CYS A 181 7.44 11.76 -11.25
C CYS A 181 7.36 12.94 -10.25
N ASP A 182 8.38 13.16 -9.39
CA ASP A 182 8.33 14.04 -8.21
C ASP A 182 7.76 15.44 -8.50
N ALA A 183 8.14 16.04 -9.65
CA ALA A 183 7.63 17.34 -10.08
C ALA A 183 6.11 17.40 -10.36
N GLU A 184 5.46 16.25 -10.55
CA GLU A 184 4.05 16.11 -10.92
C GLU A 184 3.18 15.53 -9.80
N VAL A 185 3.76 14.95 -8.75
CA VAL A 185 3.01 14.24 -7.69
C VAL A 185 3.18 14.77 -6.27
N ASP A 186 4.09 15.70 -5.99
CA ASP A 186 4.31 16.24 -4.63
C ASP A 186 4.44 15.12 -3.57
N LEU A 187 5.34 14.16 -3.85
CA LEU A 187 5.62 13.01 -2.99
C LEU A 187 7.12 12.79 -2.92
N CYS A 188 7.68 12.74 -1.71
CA CYS A 188 9.11 12.49 -1.52
C CYS A 188 9.34 11.18 -0.79
N ALA A 189 10.14 10.29 -1.39
CA ALA A 189 10.62 9.07 -0.76
C ALA A 189 11.92 9.33 0.05
N ILE A 190 11.81 9.53 1.36
CA ILE A 190 12.91 9.64 2.33
C ILE A 190 13.48 8.25 2.68
N VAL A 191 14.81 8.12 2.71
CA VAL A 191 15.53 6.89 3.07
C VAL A 191 16.06 7.03 4.49
N HIS A 192 15.61 6.16 5.38
CA HIS A 192 16.07 6.15 6.78
C HIS A 192 17.13 5.06 6.98
N ASN A 193 18.35 5.47 7.38
CA ASN A 193 19.44 4.54 7.72
C ASN A 193 19.15 3.84 9.05
N SER A 194 18.44 2.72 9.02
CA SER A 194 18.63 1.66 10.01
C SER A 194 19.22 0.47 9.30
N PHE A 195 20.50 0.23 9.54
CA PHE A 195 21.15 -1.03 9.20
C PHE A 195 20.24 -2.17 9.70
N ASP A 196 19.87 -3.08 8.78
CA ASP A 196 19.05 -4.30 8.96
C ASP A 196 17.51 -4.26 8.76
N THR A 197 16.88 -3.19 8.28
CA THR A 197 15.41 -3.22 7.98
C THR A 197 14.97 -2.32 6.82
N PRO A 198 13.89 -2.67 6.09
CA PRO A 198 13.47 -1.94 4.90
C PRO A 198 12.91 -0.53 5.22
N PHE A 199 13.06 0.33 4.22
CA PHE A 199 13.03 1.81 4.13
C PHE A 199 11.93 2.53 4.94
N ARG A 200 12.16 3.78 5.41
CA ARG A 200 11.19 4.54 6.24
C ARG A 200 11.03 5.99 5.77
N LEU A 201 9.81 6.54 5.84
CA LEU A 201 9.45 7.89 5.39
C LEU A 201 9.07 8.82 6.56
N GLU A 202 9.91 9.79 6.93
CA GLU A 202 9.54 10.87 7.88
C GLU A 202 10.08 12.25 7.46
N ALA A 203 9.13 13.20 7.41
CA ALA A 203 9.16 14.67 7.35
C ALA A 203 10.45 15.47 7.08
N LEU A 204 10.31 16.36 6.09
CA LEU A 204 11.09 17.55 5.70
C LEU A 204 12.33 17.37 4.80
N ALA A 205 12.13 17.83 3.56
CA ALA A 205 13.08 18.43 2.63
C ALA A 205 14.38 17.65 2.33
N ARG A 206 14.34 16.99 1.16
CA ARG A 206 15.47 16.61 0.30
C ARG A 206 16.37 15.48 0.86
N THR A 207 16.63 14.54 -0.05
CA THR A 207 17.70 13.51 -0.09
C THR A 207 17.29 12.10 0.40
N PHE A 208 17.45 11.04 -0.43
CA PHE A 208 18.42 9.92 -0.28
C PHE A 208 18.16 8.65 -1.16
N ARG A 209 19.04 7.63 -1.05
CA ARG A 209 19.56 6.68 -2.08
C ARG A 209 19.09 5.19 -2.04
N LEU A 210 19.32 4.51 -3.18
CA LEU A 210 19.09 3.09 -3.57
C LEU A 210 19.56 1.96 -2.62
N ALA A 211 18.82 0.84 -2.66
CA ALA A 211 19.36 -0.51 -2.47
C ALA A 211 19.34 -1.33 -3.77
N SER A 212 20.36 -2.17 -3.96
CA SER A 212 20.47 -3.17 -5.03
C SER A 212 20.43 -4.58 -4.43
N ARG A 213 19.86 -5.54 -5.19
CA ARG A 213 19.87 -6.98 -4.87
C ARG A 213 21.29 -7.45 -4.54
N ARG A 214 21.47 -8.29 -3.52
CA ARG A 214 22.62 -9.19 -3.50
C ARG A 214 22.39 -10.25 -4.56
N GLY A 215 23.22 -10.23 -5.60
CA GLY A 215 23.26 -11.27 -6.60
C GLY A 215 23.73 -12.61 -6.01
N ALA A 216 23.17 -13.68 -6.56
CA ALA A 216 23.86 -14.93 -6.85
C ALA A 216 23.51 -15.28 -8.30
#